data_AF-A0A7X9GSJ4-F1
#
_entry.id   AF-A0A7X9GSJ4-F1
#
_cell.length_a   1.000
_cell.length_b   1.000
_cell.length_c   1.000
_cell.angle_alpha   90.00
_cell.angle_beta   90.00
_cell.angle_gamma   90.00
#
_symmetry.space_group_name_H-M   'P 1'
#
loop_
_entity.id
_entity.type
_entity.pdbx_description
1 polymer ?
#
loop_
_entity_poly.entity_id
_entity_poly.type
_entity_poly.pdbx_seq_one_letter_code
_entity_poly.pdbx_strand_id
1 'polypeptide(L)'
;MNFGDILTRYESRTGAPVTRSYLSALIDEAQIEIAKRYGERSREEFYSVERGEEYDLPSDHLRTEEVRDGDKRLVSDYQITPDGMIVFPADGDYTLIYTRMPRLINSEDNDSEPDVHSMFHGMIVQYCVAKWWEDHSEGIPAEEAK
;
A
#
# COMPACT_ATOMS: atom_id res chain seq x y z
N MET A 1 -3.44 6.02 -16.37
CA MET A 1 -4.53 5.02 -16.57
C MET A 1 -5.40 5.16 -15.36
N ASN A 2 -6.59 5.67 -15.58
CA ASN A 2 -7.52 6.06 -14.54
C ASN A 2 -8.51 4.93 -14.20
N PHE A 3 -9.41 5.16 -13.25
CA PHE A 3 -10.41 4.20 -12.82
C PHE A 3 -11.31 3.75 -13.96
N GLY A 4 -11.74 4.68 -14.84
CA GLY A 4 -12.58 4.36 -15.99
C GLY A 4 -11.89 3.42 -16.99
N ASP A 5 -10.60 3.63 -17.24
CA ASP A 5 -9.78 2.74 -18.07
C ASP A 5 -9.67 1.34 -17.45
N ILE A 6 -9.45 1.27 -16.13
CA ILE A 6 -9.33 -0.01 -15.39
C ILE A 6 -10.65 -0.77 -15.43
N LEU A 7 -11.78 -0.10 -15.19
CA LEU A 7 -13.13 -0.66 -15.28
C LEU A 7 -13.39 -1.25 -16.67
N THR A 8 -13.15 -0.45 -17.71
CA THR A 8 -13.35 -0.90 -19.11
C THR A 8 -12.50 -2.13 -19.44
N ARG A 9 -11.22 -2.15 -19.00
CA ARG A 9 -10.32 -3.28 -19.24
C ARG A 9 -10.68 -4.51 -18.43
N TYR A 10 -11.18 -4.33 -17.21
CA TYR A 10 -11.67 -5.41 -16.37
C TYR A 10 -12.86 -6.10 -17.06
N GLU A 11 -13.90 -5.34 -17.40
CA GLU A 11 -15.13 -5.89 -18.02
C GLU A 11 -14.85 -6.54 -19.38
N SER A 12 -13.95 -5.94 -20.17
CA SER A 12 -13.50 -6.52 -21.44
C SER A 12 -12.78 -7.86 -21.28
N ARG A 13 -12.14 -8.13 -20.13
CA ARG A 13 -11.35 -9.35 -19.89
C ARG A 13 -12.13 -10.44 -19.17
N THR A 14 -13.04 -10.06 -18.30
CA THR A 14 -13.89 -11.00 -17.56
C THR A 14 -15.19 -11.32 -18.31
N GLY A 15 -15.65 -10.42 -19.19
CA GLY A 15 -16.95 -10.52 -19.85
C GLY A 15 -18.13 -10.29 -18.90
N ALA A 16 -17.87 -9.84 -17.66
CA ALA A 16 -18.86 -9.66 -16.63
C ALA A 16 -18.82 -8.21 -16.08
N PRO A 17 -19.99 -7.59 -15.83
CA PRO A 17 -20.05 -6.30 -15.17
C PRO A 17 -19.52 -6.41 -13.74
N VAL A 18 -19.00 -5.31 -13.21
CA VAL A 18 -18.48 -5.24 -11.84
C VAL A 18 -19.01 -4.04 -11.10
N THR A 19 -19.26 -4.19 -9.80
CA THR A 19 -19.60 -3.04 -8.97
C THR A 19 -18.37 -2.17 -8.77
N ARG A 20 -18.56 -0.84 -8.83
CA ARG A 20 -17.46 0.12 -8.69
C ARG A 20 -16.74 -0.02 -7.35
N SER A 21 -17.49 -0.31 -6.28
CA SER A 21 -16.97 -0.53 -4.92
C SER A 21 -16.12 -1.80 -4.79
N TYR A 22 -16.50 -2.89 -5.46
CA TYR A 22 -15.68 -4.11 -5.46
C TYR A 22 -14.39 -3.87 -6.24
N LEU A 23 -14.50 -3.27 -7.43
CA LEU A 23 -13.31 -2.98 -8.23
C LEU A 23 -12.36 -1.99 -7.53
N SER A 24 -12.88 -0.95 -6.88
CA SER A 24 -12.04 -0.02 -6.11
C SER A 24 -11.31 -0.71 -4.97
N ALA A 25 -11.97 -1.61 -4.23
CA ALA A 25 -11.32 -2.38 -3.18
C ALA A 25 -10.17 -3.25 -3.70
N LEU A 26 -10.33 -3.89 -4.87
CA LEU A 26 -9.26 -4.66 -5.51
C LEU A 26 -8.12 -3.77 -6.00
N ILE A 27 -8.42 -2.58 -6.52
CA ILE A 27 -7.41 -1.59 -6.90
C ILE A 27 -6.62 -1.15 -5.67
N ASP A 28 -7.32 -0.83 -4.57
CA ASP A 28 -6.72 -0.41 -3.30
C ASP A 28 -5.80 -1.47 -2.71
N GLU A 29 -6.25 -2.72 -2.69
CA GLU A 29 -5.44 -3.86 -2.26
C GLU A 29 -4.18 -4.01 -3.14
N ALA A 30 -4.33 -3.95 -4.46
CA ALA A 30 -3.21 -4.07 -5.40
C ALA A 30 -2.18 -2.95 -5.21
N GLN A 31 -2.62 -1.70 -5.06
CA GLN A 31 -1.70 -0.58 -4.85
C GLN A 31 -0.99 -0.66 -3.51
N ILE A 32 -1.64 -1.15 -2.45
CA ILE A 32 -0.99 -1.39 -1.15
C ILE A 32 0.11 -2.45 -1.29
N GLU A 33 -0.15 -3.56 -1.98
CA GLU A 33 0.85 -4.61 -2.23
C GLU A 33 2.05 -4.11 -3.04
N ILE A 34 1.79 -3.27 -4.05
CA ILE A 34 2.85 -2.61 -4.82
C ILE A 34 3.64 -1.65 -3.91
N ALA A 35 2.95 -0.85 -3.10
CA ALA A 35 3.56 0.16 -2.25
C ALA A 35 4.49 -0.44 -1.21
N LYS A 36 4.18 -1.61 -0.63
CA LYS A 36 5.06 -2.33 0.31
C LYS A 36 6.49 -2.54 -0.22
N ARG A 37 6.69 -2.55 -1.55
CA ARG A 37 7.99 -2.78 -2.20
C ARG A 37 8.49 -1.59 -3.01
N TYR A 38 7.60 -0.83 -3.64
CA TYR A 38 7.93 0.19 -4.64
C TYR A 38 7.17 1.51 -4.43
N GLY A 39 6.60 1.70 -3.23
CA GLY A 39 5.83 2.90 -2.90
C GLY A 39 6.70 4.16 -2.81
N GLU A 40 6.03 5.30 -2.80
CA GLU A 40 6.70 6.58 -2.62
C GLU A 40 7.27 6.70 -1.20
N ARG A 41 8.49 7.22 -1.11
CA ARG A 41 9.17 7.48 0.16
C ARG A 41 8.81 8.86 0.68
N SER A 42 8.37 8.91 1.92
CA SER A 42 8.12 10.10 2.72
C SER A 42 9.16 10.24 3.82
N ARG A 43 9.17 11.43 4.44
CA ARG A 43 10.08 11.78 5.53
C ARG A 43 9.29 12.42 6.67
N GLU A 44 9.54 11.95 7.89
CA GLU A 44 9.07 12.57 9.13
C GLU A 44 10.27 12.94 10.00
N GLU A 45 10.22 14.12 10.63
CA GLU A 45 11.28 14.62 11.49
C GLU A 45 10.81 14.65 12.95
N PHE A 46 11.57 14.00 13.83
CA PHE A 46 11.33 13.99 15.27
C PHE A 46 12.39 14.87 15.92
N TYR A 47 11.96 15.93 16.59
CA TYR A 47 12.85 16.92 17.19
C TYR A 47 12.89 16.78 18.70
N SER A 48 14.08 16.92 19.28
CA SER A 48 14.28 16.86 20.73
C SER A 48 13.67 15.61 21.38
N VAL A 49 13.90 14.46 20.74
CA VAL A 49 13.48 13.15 21.23
C VAL A 49 14.18 12.85 22.55
N GLU A 50 13.43 12.30 23.50
CA GLU A 50 13.92 11.76 24.76
C GLU A 50 13.98 10.23 24.67
N ARG A 51 15.08 9.64 25.14
CA ARG A 51 15.31 8.21 25.09
C ARG A 51 14.23 7.46 25.87
N GLY A 52 13.62 6.49 25.21
CA GLY A 52 12.63 5.59 25.81
C GLY A 52 11.20 6.12 25.80
N GLU A 53 10.98 7.36 25.37
CA GLU A 53 9.64 7.89 25.12
C GLU A 53 9.09 7.37 23.79
N GLU A 54 7.77 7.27 23.72
CA GLU A 54 7.00 6.81 22.57
C GLU A 54 6.53 8.00 21.73
N TYR A 55 6.71 7.92 20.42
CA TYR A 55 6.27 8.95 19.46
C TYR A 55 5.35 8.32 18.42
N ASP A 56 4.31 9.04 18.00
CA ASP A 56 3.41 8.57 16.95
C ASP A 56 4.16 8.39 15.62
N LEU A 57 3.96 7.25 14.95
CA LEU A 57 4.30 7.15 13.53
C LEU A 57 3.33 8.00 12.71
N PRO A 58 3.75 8.46 11.51
CA PRO A 58 2.84 9.08 10.56
C PRO A 58 1.61 8.20 10.31
N SER A 59 0.43 8.82 10.22
CA SER A 59 -0.83 8.07 10.04
C SER A 59 -0.93 7.32 8.71
N ASP A 60 -0.11 7.71 7.74
CA ASP A 60 0.06 7.04 6.46
C ASP A 60 1.30 6.13 6.43
N HIS A 61 1.91 5.80 7.57
CA HIS A 61 3.06 4.91 7.61
C HIS A 61 2.66 3.50 7.17
N LEU A 62 3.32 2.99 6.12
CA LEU A 62 3.17 1.61 5.66
C LEU A 62 4.39 0.76 6.04
N ARG A 63 5.59 1.32 5.90
CA ARG A 63 6.84 0.59 6.16
C ARG A 63 8.00 1.54 6.40
N THR A 64 8.79 1.29 7.44
CA THR A 64 10.06 2.00 7.65
C THR A 64 11.11 1.51 6.67
N GLU A 65 11.75 2.45 5.98
CA GLU A 65 12.88 2.20 5.09
C GLU A 65 14.20 2.44 5.82
N GLU A 66 14.32 3.60 6.48
CA GLU A 66 15.53 4.00 7.21
C GLU A 66 15.15 4.92 8.38
N VAL A 67 15.94 4.87 9.45
CA VAL A 67 15.94 5.89 10.51
C VAL A 67 17.34 6.49 10.58
N ARG A 68 17.42 7.82 10.67
CA ARG A 68 18.68 8.56 10.76
C ARG A 68 18.68 9.49 11.96
N ASP A 69 19.82 9.63 12.62
CA ASP A 69 20.01 10.63 13.67
C ASP A 69 20.27 12.04 13.09
N GLY A 70 20.43 13.04 13.96
CA GLY A 70 20.74 14.42 13.58
C GLY A 70 22.05 14.59 12.81
N ASP A 71 22.99 13.64 12.96
CA ASP A 71 24.24 13.57 12.20
C ASP A 71 24.09 12.81 10.87
N LYS A 72 22.85 12.43 10.50
CA LYS A 72 22.47 11.67 9.30
C LYS A 72 23.01 10.24 9.25
N ARG A 73 23.43 9.68 10.39
CA ARG A 73 23.90 8.30 10.52
C ARG A 73 22.71 7.37 10.63
N LEU A 74 22.85 6.17 10.05
CA LEU A 74 21.81 5.15 10.13
C LEU A 74 21.69 4.64 11.57
N VAL A 75 20.45 4.58 12.04
CA VAL A 75 20.05 4.06 13.35
C VAL A 75 19.26 2.78 13.12
N SER A 76 19.67 1.69 13.75
CA SER A 76 19.09 0.35 13.51
C SER A 76 18.48 -0.29 14.77
N ASP A 77 18.66 0.33 15.93
CA ASP A 77 18.25 -0.13 17.25
C ASP A 77 16.99 0.60 17.78
N TYR A 78 16.26 1.30 16.91
CA TYR A 78 14.93 1.80 17.21
C TYR A 78 13.93 0.65 17.35
N GLN A 79 12.83 0.90 18.07
CA GLN A 79 11.74 -0.05 18.23
C GLN A 79 10.44 0.54 17.72
N ILE A 80 9.61 -0.28 17.05
CA ILE A 80 8.25 0.07 16.68
C ILE A 80 7.32 -0.84 17.48
N THR A 81 6.38 -0.23 18.20
CA THR A 81 5.42 -0.93 19.04
C THR A 81 4.19 -1.38 18.23
N PRO A 82 3.42 -2.38 18.71
CA PRO A 82 2.24 -2.88 17.97
C PRO A 82 1.13 -1.86 17.75
N ASP A 83 1.06 -0.82 18.58
CA ASP A 83 0.12 0.30 18.49
C ASP A 83 0.58 1.41 17.54
N GLY A 84 1.74 1.25 16.89
CA GLY A 84 2.20 2.18 15.87
C GLY A 84 3.01 3.37 16.42
N MET A 85 3.64 3.19 17.58
CA MET A 85 4.59 4.17 18.12
C MET A 85 6.03 3.78 17.75
N ILE A 86 6.92 4.76 17.73
CA ILE A 86 8.36 4.58 17.57
C ILE A 86 9.11 5.04 18.81
N VAL A 87 10.08 4.24 19.25
CA VAL A 87 10.97 4.53 20.38
C VAL A 87 12.40 4.59 19.88
N PHE A 88 13.10 5.66 20.23
CA PHE A 88 14.48 5.91 19.84
C PHE A 88 15.48 5.52 20.94
N PRO A 89 16.70 5.08 20.59
CA PRO A 89 17.67 4.53 21.53
C PRO A 89 18.41 5.58 22.37
N ALA A 90 18.41 6.84 21.94
CA ALA A 90 19.13 7.95 22.57
C ALA A 90 18.40 9.29 22.35
N ASP A 91 18.72 10.28 23.18
CA ASP A 91 18.19 11.63 23.03
C ASP A 91 18.72 12.29 21.74
N GLY A 92 17.92 13.14 21.10
CA GLY A 92 18.37 13.94 19.96
C GLY A 92 17.32 14.16 18.89
N ASP A 93 17.78 14.51 17.69
CA ASP A 93 16.90 14.67 16.53
C ASP A 93 16.98 13.42 15.65
N TYR A 94 15.85 13.01 15.10
CA TYR A 94 15.75 11.87 14.21
C TYR A 94 14.97 12.19 12.95
N THR A 95 15.27 11.43 11.91
CA THR A 95 14.58 11.44 10.64
C THR A 95 14.13 10.03 10.33
N LEU A 96 12.83 9.83 10.21
CA LEU A 96 12.23 8.61 9.70
C LEU A 96 12.03 8.75 8.19
N ILE A 97 12.59 7.83 7.42
CA ILE A 97 12.29 7.65 6.00
C ILE A 97 11.42 6.41 5.89
N TYR A 98 10.23 6.56 5.34
CA TYR A 98 9.23 5.51 5.30
C TYR A 98 8.51 5.49 3.97
N THR A 99 7.97 4.34 3.60
CA THR A 99 7.02 4.24 2.49
C THR A 99 5.63 4.57 3.02
N ARG A 100 4.93 5.48 2.34
CA ARG A 100 3.57 5.89 2.72
C ARG A 100 2.49 4.98 2.13
N MET A 101 1.35 4.92 2.80
CA MET A 101 0.13 4.28 2.32
C MET A 101 -0.37 5.05 1.08
N PRO A 102 -0.66 4.36 -0.05
CA PRO A 102 -1.30 4.98 -1.20
C PRO A 102 -2.65 5.59 -0.83
N ARG A 103 -3.00 6.71 -1.44
CA ARG A 103 -4.36 7.24 -1.35
C ARG A 103 -5.33 6.26 -1.98
N LEU A 104 -6.46 6.04 -1.29
CA LEU A 104 -7.54 5.19 -1.81
C LEU A 104 -8.08 5.75 -3.13
N ILE A 105 -8.38 4.86 -4.06
CA ILE A 105 -8.95 5.24 -5.35
C ILE A 105 -10.38 5.77 -5.15
N ASN A 106 -10.72 6.89 -5.76
CA ASN A 106 -12.08 7.41 -5.69
C ASN A 106 -12.98 6.65 -6.68
N SER A 107 -13.79 5.72 -6.17
CA SER A 107 -14.69 4.92 -6.99
C SER A 107 -15.76 5.73 -7.70
N GLU A 108 -16.06 6.96 -7.29
CA GLU A 108 -17.08 7.81 -7.93
C GLU A 108 -16.50 8.67 -9.06
N ASP A 109 -15.18 8.73 -9.18
CA ASP A 109 -14.47 9.54 -10.17
C ASP A 109 -13.74 8.65 -11.19
N ASN A 110 -14.21 8.68 -12.44
CA ASN A 110 -13.58 7.90 -13.51
C ASN A 110 -12.17 8.38 -13.86
N ASP A 111 -11.83 9.63 -13.54
CA ASP A 111 -10.51 10.20 -13.80
C ASP A 111 -9.54 10.00 -12.63
N SER A 112 -10.01 9.43 -11.50
CA SER A 112 -9.14 9.05 -10.38
C SER A 112 -8.09 8.05 -10.84
N GLU A 113 -6.83 8.29 -10.48
CA GLU A 113 -5.72 7.39 -10.80
C GLU A 113 -5.20 6.68 -9.54
N PRO A 114 -4.70 5.43 -9.65
CA PRO A 114 -4.00 4.77 -8.55
C PRO A 114 -2.81 5.61 -8.06
N ASP A 115 -2.57 5.64 -6.73
CA ASP A 115 -1.50 6.44 -6.12
C ASP A 115 -0.18 5.66 -6.10
N VAL A 116 0.20 5.12 -7.27
CA VAL A 116 1.45 4.40 -7.53
C VAL A 116 2.01 4.77 -8.90
N HIS A 117 3.26 4.39 -9.18
CA HIS A 117 3.88 4.69 -10.47
C HIS A 117 3.12 4.04 -11.64
N SER A 118 2.92 4.81 -12.72
CA SER A 118 2.10 4.44 -13.90
C SER A 118 2.46 3.10 -14.55
N MET A 119 3.72 2.69 -14.44
CA MET A 119 4.20 1.38 -14.91
C MET A 119 3.46 0.19 -14.28
N PHE A 120 2.93 0.36 -13.07
CA PHE A 120 2.24 -0.70 -12.33
C PHE A 120 0.74 -0.75 -12.62
N HIS A 121 0.15 0.24 -13.29
CA HIS A 121 -1.30 0.28 -13.51
C HIS A 121 -1.79 -0.92 -14.34
N GLY A 122 -0.95 -1.41 -15.27
CA GLY A 122 -1.23 -2.65 -16.00
C GLY A 122 -1.28 -3.89 -15.10
N MET A 123 -0.43 -3.95 -14.06
CA MET A 123 -0.43 -5.03 -13.08
C MET A 123 -1.65 -4.98 -12.16
N ILE A 124 -2.13 -3.77 -11.81
CA ILE A 124 -3.37 -3.61 -11.05
C ILE A 124 -4.55 -4.24 -11.80
N VAL A 125 -4.68 -3.98 -13.12
CA VAL A 125 -5.73 -4.61 -13.94
C VAL A 125 -5.59 -6.14 -13.92
N GLN A 126 -4.37 -6.65 -14.07
CA GLN A 126 -4.12 -8.11 -14.03
C GLN A 126 -4.50 -8.72 -12.69
N TYR A 127 -4.17 -8.04 -11.58
CA TYR A 127 -4.55 -8.44 -10.24
C TYR A 127 -6.07 -8.54 -10.10
N CYS A 128 -6.80 -7.49 -10.49
CA CYS A 128 -8.26 -7.46 -10.38
C CYS A 128 -8.91 -8.59 -11.19
N VAL A 129 -8.43 -8.83 -12.42
CA VAL A 129 -8.94 -9.92 -13.27
C VAL A 129 -8.58 -11.30 -12.71
N ALA A 130 -7.39 -11.47 -12.14
CA ALA A 130 -6.99 -12.71 -11.50
C ALA A 130 -7.89 -13.03 -10.30
N LYS A 131 -8.20 -12.05 -9.46
CA LYS A 131 -9.14 -12.19 -8.33
C LYS A 131 -10.53 -12.65 -8.77
N TRP A 132 -11.04 -12.08 -9.85
CA TRP A 132 -12.29 -12.56 -10.43
C TRP A 132 -12.23 -14.04 -10.84
N TRP A 133 -11.15 -14.45 -11.51
CA TRP A 133 -10.98 -15.86 -11.90
C TRP A 133 -10.76 -16.78 -10.70
N GLU A 134 -10.06 -16.35 -9.65
CA GLU A 134 -9.96 -17.12 -8.39
C GLU A 134 -11.37 -17.41 -7.86
N ASP A 135 -12.21 -16.38 -7.71
CA ASP A 135 -13.58 -16.52 -7.19
C ASP A 135 -14.50 -17.38 -8.10
N HIS A 136 -14.26 -17.40 -9.42
CA HIS A 136 -15.11 -18.09 -10.39
C HIS A 136 -14.58 -19.46 -10.85
N SER A 137 -13.30 -19.78 -10.62
CA SER A 137 -12.67 -21.04 -11.02
C SER A 137 -12.65 -22.12 -9.94
N GLU A 138 -13.05 -21.80 -8.70
CA GLU A 138 -13.33 -22.77 -7.64
C GLU A 138 -14.54 -23.71 -7.93
N GLY A 139 -14.98 -23.79 -9.19
CA GLY A 139 -16.02 -24.68 -9.70
C GLY A 139 -15.52 -25.97 -10.37
N ILE A 140 -14.45 -26.60 -9.89
CA ILE A 140 -14.24 -28.04 -10.14
C ILE A 140 -14.61 -28.78 -8.84
N PRO A 141 -15.80 -29.41 -8.76
CA PRO A 141 -16.12 -30.29 -7.64
C PRO A 141 -15.03 -31.36 -7.53
N ALA A 142 -14.42 -31.49 -6.36
CA ALA A 142 -13.42 -32.51 -6.06
C ALA A 142 -13.98 -33.96 -6.10
N GLU A 143 -15.24 -34.16 -6.51
CA GLU A 143 -15.92 -35.45 -6.53
C GLU A 143 -15.93 -36.18 -7.88
N GLU A 144 -15.41 -35.59 -8.97
CA GLU A 144 -15.29 -36.29 -10.27
C GLU A 144 -13.84 -36.69 -10.63
N ALA A 145 -12.97 -36.78 -9.63
CA ALA A 145 -11.65 -37.38 -9.75
C ALA A 145 -11.61 -38.74 -9.04
N LYS A 146 -12.49 -39.68 -9.42
CA LYS A 146 -12.37 -41.12 -9.14
C LYS A 146 -13.22 -41.98 -10.07
#